data_AF-A0A2E9YUL7-F1
#
_entry.id   AF-A0A2E9YUL7-F1
#
_cell.length_a   1.000
_cell.length_b   1.000
_cell.length_c   1.000
_cell.angle_alpha   90.00
_cell.angle_beta   90.00
_cell.angle_gamma   90.00
#
_symmetry.space_group_name_H-M   'P 1'
#
loop_
_entity.id
_entity.type
_entity.pdbx_description
1 polymer ?
#
loop_
_entity_poly.entity_id
_entity_poly.type
_entity_poly.pdbx_seq_one_letter_code
_entity_poly.pdbx_strand_id
1 'polypeptide(L)'
;MSSAETVTLRHIARVSELLGKFAIEMIQRGARHDASKFDPVEMHPLQKMQEMIDEEGPAPYGTEEYKRRTAILGPMLKHHYENNSHHPEHYENGVNCMDLFDVVEMFFDWKAASERGEESAMNISHACAKYKIDEQLTGIFRNTAGRLGYAHK
;
A
#
# COMPACT_ATOMS: atom_id res chain seq x y z
N MET A 1 40.94 4.51 21.53
CA MET A 1 40.27 4.50 20.22
C MET A 1 41.09 5.32 19.25
N SER A 2 41.31 4.80 18.04
CA SER A 2 41.86 5.56 16.91
C SER A 2 40.84 6.59 16.40
N SER A 3 41.33 7.59 15.65
CA SER A 3 40.45 8.58 15.00
C SER A 3 39.43 7.91 14.06
N ALA A 4 39.85 6.87 13.34
CA ALA A 4 38.98 6.08 12.47
C ALA A 4 37.86 5.38 13.25
N GLU A 5 38.18 4.76 14.39
CA GLU A 5 37.16 4.13 15.26
C GLU A 5 36.13 5.16 15.74
N THR A 6 36.57 6.34 16.19
CA THR A 6 35.66 7.39 16.67
C THR A 6 34.77 7.94 15.56
N VAL A 7 35.29 8.14 14.34
CA VAL A 7 34.47 8.57 13.18
C VAL A 7 33.44 7.51 12.82
N THR A 8 33.86 6.23 12.74
CA THR A 8 32.98 5.11 12.41
C THR A 8 31.87 4.94 13.45
N LEU A 9 32.19 4.99 14.75
CA LEU A 9 31.18 4.89 15.81
C LEU A 9 30.17 6.04 15.77
N ARG A 10 30.63 7.27 15.49
CA ARG A 10 29.71 8.41 15.30
C ARG A 10 28.79 8.22 14.10
N HIS A 11 29.30 7.69 12.99
CA HIS A 11 28.49 7.42 11.81
C HIS A 11 27.43 6.33 12.09
N ILE A 12 27.82 5.23 12.75
CA ILE A 12 26.89 4.15 13.15
C ILE A 12 25.78 4.71 14.06
N ALA A 13 26.16 5.48 15.09
CA ALA A 13 25.19 6.09 16.00
C ALA A 13 24.21 7.01 15.24
N ARG A 14 24.72 7.79 14.27
CA ARG A 14 23.86 8.68 13.47
C ARG A 14 22.90 7.91 12.57
N VAL A 15 23.36 6.85 11.90
CA VAL A 15 22.48 6.01 11.07
C VAL A 15 21.42 5.33 11.92
N SER A 16 21.78 4.81 13.10
CA SER A 16 20.83 4.22 14.03
C SER A 16 19.74 5.20 14.46
N GLU A 17 20.09 6.45 14.78
CA GLU A 17 19.12 7.50 15.10
C GLU A 17 18.18 7.79 13.93
N LEU A 18 18.71 7.90 12.70
CA LEU A 18 17.92 8.18 11.50
C LEU A 18 16.97 7.03 11.16
N LEU A 19 17.42 5.78 11.27
CA LEU A 19 16.57 4.60 11.10
C LEU A 19 15.47 4.53 12.17
N GLY A 20 15.78 4.92 13.41
CA GLY A 20 14.78 5.04 14.47
C GLY A 20 13.68 6.05 14.12
N LYS A 21 14.04 7.21 13.56
CA LYS A 21 13.07 8.21 13.09
C LYS A 21 12.21 7.68 11.94
N PHE A 22 12.81 6.98 10.99
CA PHE A 22 12.08 6.34 9.89
C PHE A 22 11.06 5.32 10.43
N ALA A 23 11.46 4.48 11.39
CA ALA A 23 10.59 3.50 12.01
C ALA A 23 9.41 4.15 12.76
N ILE A 24 9.65 5.26 13.47
CA ILE A 24 8.59 6.02 14.15
C ILE A 24 7.56 6.54 13.15
N GLU A 25 8.00 7.12 12.03
CA GLU A 25 7.08 7.58 10.98
C GLU A 25 6.26 6.42 10.41
N MET A 26 6.88 5.25 10.14
CA MET A 26 6.15 4.07 9.67
C MET A 26 5.10 3.58 10.67
N ILE A 27 5.40 3.61 11.98
CA ILE A 27 4.42 3.27 13.03
C ILE A 27 3.26 4.26 13.01
N GLN A 28 3.55 5.56 12.89
CA GLN A 28 2.51 6.60 12.84
C GLN A 28 1.65 6.48 11.59
N ARG A 29 2.24 6.17 10.44
CA ARG A 29 1.53 5.90 9.18
C ARG A 29 0.63 4.68 9.30
N GLY A 30 1.14 3.57 9.83
CA GLY A 30 0.34 2.37 10.08
C GLY A 30 -0.86 2.64 11.00
N ALA A 31 -0.70 3.50 12.01
CA ALA A 31 -1.81 3.87 12.92
C ALA A 31 -2.90 4.72 12.25
N ARG A 32 -2.58 5.44 11.17
CA ARG A 32 -3.51 6.30 10.42
C ARG A 32 -3.81 5.79 9.00
N HIS A 33 -3.35 4.59 8.66
CA HIS A 33 -3.50 3.99 7.34
C HIS A 33 -4.99 3.95 6.95
N ASP A 34 -5.31 4.53 5.80
CA ASP A 34 -6.67 4.61 5.27
C ASP A 34 -7.71 5.22 6.24
N ALA A 35 -7.28 6.10 7.15
CA ALA A 35 -8.18 6.70 8.14
C ALA A 35 -9.32 7.51 7.51
N SER A 36 -9.15 8.01 6.28
CA SER A 36 -10.20 8.70 5.52
C SER A 36 -11.42 7.82 5.25
N LYS A 37 -11.29 6.48 5.32
CA LYS A 37 -12.42 5.56 5.19
C LYS A 37 -13.50 5.78 6.23
N PHE A 38 -13.16 6.38 7.38
CA PHE A 38 -14.10 6.72 8.43
C PHE A 38 -14.83 8.06 8.20
N ASP A 39 -14.40 8.86 7.22
CA ASP A 39 -15.15 10.05 6.82
C ASP A 39 -16.46 9.64 6.13
N PRO A 40 -17.57 10.36 6.35
CA PRO A 40 -18.87 10.01 5.77
C PRO A 40 -18.88 9.89 4.24
N VAL A 41 -17.99 10.63 3.55
CA VAL A 41 -17.83 10.58 2.09
C VAL A 41 -17.36 9.21 1.59
N GLU A 42 -16.60 8.48 2.42
CA GLU A 42 -16.11 7.14 2.11
C GLU A 42 -16.90 6.04 2.83
N MET A 43 -17.21 6.25 4.11
CA MET A 43 -17.87 5.26 4.96
C MET A 43 -19.27 4.90 4.43
N HIS A 44 -20.07 5.88 3.99
CA HIS A 44 -21.43 5.57 3.51
C HIS A 44 -21.43 4.67 2.26
N PRO A 45 -20.65 4.95 1.19
CA PRO A 45 -20.52 4.02 0.07
C PRO A 45 -19.98 2.64 0.47
N LEU A 46 -19.02 2.57 1.40
CA LEU A 46 -18.48 1.30 1.90
C LEU A 46 -19.55 0.48 2.65
N GLN A 47 -20.34 1.12 3.51
CA GLN A 47 -21.47 0.48 4.21
C GLN A 47 -22.49 -0.08 3.22
N LYS A 48 -22.89 0.73 2.24
CA LYS A 48 -23.83 0.30 1.20
C LYS A 48 -23.29 -0.88 0.38
N MET A 49 -21.98 -0.89 0.09
CA MET A 49 -21.33 -2.02 -0.57
C MET A 49 -21.37 -3.28 0.31
N GLN A 50 -21.13 -3.15 1.61
CA GLN A 50 -21.20 -4.26 2.55
C GLN A 50 -22.63 -4.82 2.65
N GLU A 51 -23.64 -3.97 2.74
CA GLU A 51 -25.06 -4.37 2.71
C GLU A 51 -25.40 -5.19 1.46
N MET A 52 -24.95 -4.75 0.27
CA MET A 52 -25.14 -5.52 -0.98
C MET A 52 -24.43 -6.88 -0.95
N ILE A 53 -23.25 -6.98 -0.34
CA ILE A 53 -22.51 -8.24 -0.21
C ILE A 53 -23.24 -9.18 0.76
N ASP A 54 -23.76 -8.66 1.87
CA ASP A 54 -24.47 -9.44 2.88
C ASP A 54 -25.80 -9.99 2.34
N GLU A 55 -26.51 -9.20 1.53
CA GLU A 55 -27.79 -9.60 0.93
C GLU A 55 -27.63 -10.54 -0.26
N GLU A 56 -26.64 -10.30 -1.12
CA GLU A 56 -26.54 -10.96 -2.43
C GLU A 56 -25.32 -11.90 -2.58
N GLY A 57 -24.45 -11.98 -1.58
CA GLY A 57 -23.21 -12.78 -1.60
C GLY A 57 -22.09 -12.14 -2.43
N PRO A 58 -20.91 -12.79 -2.58
CA PRO A 58 -19.79 -12.24 -3.35
C PRO A 58 -20.06 -12.22 -4.86
N ALA A 59 -19.66 -11.14 -5.54
CA ALA A 59 -19.74 -11.02 -6.99
C ALA A 59 -18.38 -11.35 -7.64
N PRO A 60 -18.29 -12.32 -8.57
CA PRO A 60 -17.04 -12.62 -9.26
C PRO A 60 -16.54 -11.41 -10.05
N TYR A 61 -15.23 -11.17 -9.98
CA TYR A 61 -14.58 -10.05 -10.66
C TYR A 61 -14.92 -10.03 -12.17
N GLY A 62 -15.24 -8.84 -12.70
CA GLY A 62 -15.51 -8.63 -14.13
C GLY A 62 -16.95 -8.94 -14.59
N THR A 63 -17.79 -9.53 -13.73
CA THR A 63 -19.22 -9.72 -14.03
C THR A 63 -19.98 -8.39 -14.05
N GLU A 64 -21.14 -8.35 -14.71
CA GLU A 64 -22.02 -7.17 -14.69
C GLU A 64 -22.48 -6.83 -13.26
N GLU A 65 -22.64 -7.84 -12.41
CA GLU A 65 -22.95 -7.68 -10.99
C GLU A 65 -21.82 -6.96 -10.24
N TYR A 66 -20.58 -7.42 -10.44
CA TYR A 66 -19.40 -6.76 -9.87
C TYR A 66 -19.27 -5.30 -10.34
N LYS A 67 -19.49 -5.03 -11.63
CA LYS A 67 -19.45 -3.67 -12.19
C LYS A 67 -20.55 -2.78 -11.59
N ARG A 68 -21.78 -3.28 -11.50
CA ARG A 68 -22.93 -2.57 -10.91
C ARG A 68 -22.63 -2.16 -9.47
N ARG A 69 -22.11 -3.09 -8.67
CA ARG A 69 -21.78 -2.86 -7.26
C ARG A 69 -20.61 -1.90 -7.08
N THR A 70 -19.55 -2.05 -7.88
CA THR A 70 -18.36 -1.20 -7.75
C THR A 70 -18.57 0.22 -8.30
N ALA A 71 -19.58 0.44 -9.15
CA ALA A 71 -19.88 1.76 -9.70
C ALA A 71 -20.20 2.81 -8.61
N ILE A 72 -20.79 2.41 -7.48
CA ILE A 72 -21.12 3.34 -6.38
C ILE A 72 -19.87 3.86 -5.65
N LEU A 73 -18.72 3.19 -5.79
CA LEU A 73 -17.49 3.51 -5.08
C LEU A 73 -16.67 4.59 -5.78
N GLY A 74 -16.99 4.99 -7.02
CA GLY A 74 -16.19 5.95 -7.79
C GLY A 74 -15.87 7.25 -7.04
N PRO A 75 -16.86 7.99 -6.52
CA PRO A 75 -16.63 9.20 -5.74
C PRO A 75 -15.83 8.96 -4.45
N MET A 76 -16.05 7.83 -3.78
CA MET A 76 -15.32 7.42 -2.58
C MET A 76 -13.84 7.16 -2.90
N LEU A 77 -13.56 6.41 -3.97
CA LEU A 77 -12.19 6.10 -4.39
C LEU A 77 -11.41 7.37 -4.77
N LYS A 78 -12.07 8.35 -5.40
CA LYS A 78 -11.45 9.64 -5.68
C LYS A 78 -11.00 10.34 -4.39
N HIS A 79 -11.90 10.46 -3.41
CA HIS A 79 -11.56 11.04 -2.11
C HIS A 79 -10.45 10.25 -1.41
N HIS A 80 -10.52 8.92 -1.48
CA HIS A 80 -9.53 8.02 -0.88
C HIS A 80 -8.13 8.26 -1.44
N TYR A 81 -8.00 8.31 -2.76
CA TYR A 81 -6.72 8.55 -3.41
C TYR A 81 -6.20 9.97 -3.14
N GLU A 82 -7.06 10.98 -3.07
CA GLU A 82 -6.65 12.36 -2.73
C GLU A 82 -6.11 12.49 -1.30
N ASN A 83 -6.51 11.62 -0.36
CA ASN A 83 -6.14 11.72 1.05
C ASN A 83 -5.09 10.67 1.52
N ASN A 84 -4.78 9.66 0.70
CA ASN A 84 -3.85 8.59 1.09
C ASN A 84 -2.71 8.45 0.07
N SER A 85 -1.55 9.04 0.41
CA SER A 85 -0.39 9.18 -0.49
C SER A 85 0.31 7.86 -0.85
N HIS A 86 0.05 6.77 -0.13
CA HIS A 86 0.61 5.46 -0.48
C HIS A 86 -0.07 4.82 -1.71
N HIS A 87 -1.16 5.40 -2.23
CA HIS A 87 -1.75 4.96 -3.50
C HIS A 87 -1.12 5.68 -4.70
N PRO A 88 -0.73 4.98 -5.78
CA PRO A 88 -0.23 5.61 -7.00
C PRO A 88 -1.19 6.65 -7.57
N GLU A 89 -2.50 6.41 -7.45
CA GLU A 89 -3.56 7.31 -7.90
C GLU A 89 -3.60 8.67 -7.19
N HIS A 90 -2.92 8.81 -6.04
CA HIS A 90 -2.74 10.10 -5.35
C HIS A 90 -1.91 11.09 -6.20
N TYR A 91 -1.00 10.57 -7.02
CA TYR A 91 -0.03 11.37 -7.74
C TYR A 91 -0.28 11.38 -9.26
N GLU A 92 -0.05 12.53 -9.90
CA GLU A 92 -0.23 12.67 -11.36
C GLU A 92 0.70 11.74 -12.16
N ASN A 93 1.93 11.51 -11.69
CA ASN A 93 2.90 10.60 -12.32
C ASN A 93 3.10 9.30 -11.53
N GLY A 94 2.09 8.90 -10.75
CA GLY A 94 2.07 7.63 -10.03
C GLY A 94 3.25 7.42 -9.09
N VAL A 95 3.80 6.20 -9.10
CA VAL A 95 4.89 5.78 -8.20
C VAL A 95 6.16 6.62 -8.36
N ASN A 96 6.37 7.30 -9.50
CA ASN A 96 7.53 8.17 -9.68
C ASN A 96 7.51 9.44 -8.81
N CYS A 97 6.35 9.77 -8.22
CA CYS A 97 6.20 10.90 -7.30
C CYS A 97 6.18 10.48 -5.82
N MET A 98 6.22 9.17 -5.52
CA MET A 98 6.21 8.66 -4.16
C MET A 98 7.55 8.87 -3.45
N ASP A 99 7.49 9.09 -2.14
CA ASP A 99 8.66 8.99 -1.28
C ASP A 99 8.86 7.56 -0.74
N LEU A 100 9.90 7.35 0.08
CA LEU A 100 10.18 6.04 0.66
C LEU A 100 9.09 5.55 1.62
N PHE A 101 8.39 6.45 2.31
CA PHE A 101 7.33 6.08 3.24
C PHE A 101 6.10 5.60 2.47
N ASP A 102 5.74 6.29 1.38
CA ASP A 102 4.66 5.89 0.49
C ASP A 102 4.93 4.52 -0.14
N VAL A 103 6.13 4.30 -0.69
CA VAL A 103 6.48 3.02 -1.34
C VAL A 103 6.45 1.85 -0.36
N VAL A 104 6.94 2.06 0.87
CA VAL A 104 6.93 1.00 1.90
C VAL A 104 5.50 0.72 2.37
N GLU A 105 4.69 1.74 2.63
CA GLU A 105 3.29 1.55 3.02
C GLU A 105 2.49 0.87 1.89
N MET A 106 2.66 1.30 0.64
CA MET A 106 2.02 0.69 -0.54
C MET A 106 2.34 -0.80 -0.65
N PHE A 107 3.61 -1.19 -0.42
CA PHE A 107 4.02 -2.58 -0.48
C PHE A 107 3.28 -3.44 0.56
N PHE A 108 3.12 -2.95 1.79
CA PHE A 108 2.41 -3.66 2.85
C PHE A 108 0.88 -3.60 2.69
N ASP A 109 0.33 -2.51 2.15
CA ASP A 109 -1.09 -2.45 1.73
C ASP A 109 -1.38 -3.53 0.68
N TRP A 110 -0.56 -3.65 -0.36
CA TRP A 110 -0.72 -4.71 -1.36
C TRP A 110 -0.62 -6.11 -0.78
N LYS A 111 0.22 -6.29 0.25
CA LYS A 111 0.33 -7.57 0.96
C LYS A 111 -0.92 -7.89 1.77
N ALA A 112 -1.51 -6.91 2.45
CA ALA A 112 -2.77 -7.08 3.16
C ALA A 112 -3.94 -7.27 2.19
N ALA A 113 -3.92 -6.56 1.06
CA ALA A 113 -4.92 -6.69 0.01
C ALA A 113 -4.91 -8.09 -0.63
N SER A 114 -3.74 -8.69 -0.82
CA SER A 114 -3.64 -10.03 -1.41
C SER A 114 -4.24 -11.13 -0.53
N GLU A 115 -4.27 -10.95 0.79
CA GLU A 115 -4.84 -11.90 1.75
C GLU A 115 -6.37 -11.99 1.71
N ARG A 116 -7.03 -11.02 1.10
CA ARG A 116 -8.49 -11.02 0.94
C ARG A 116 -8.95 -11.93 -0.20
N GLY A 117 -8.04 -12.37 -1.08
CA GLY A 117 -8.33 -13.28 -2.19
C GLY A 117 -7.98 -14.74 -1.87
N GLU A 118 -8.48 -15.67 -2.69
CA GLU A 118 -8.32 -17.12 -2.48
C GLU A 118 -6.85 -17.58 -2.46
N GLU A 119 -5.98 -16.98 -3.28
CA GLU A 119 -4.59 -17.43 -3.45
C GLU A 119 -3.63 -16.82 -2.41
N SER A 120 -4.04 -15.78 -1.68
CA SER A 120 -3.23 -14.99 -0.70
C SER A 120 -1.92 -14.35 -1.22
N ALA A 121 -1.41 -14.80 -2.37
CA ALA A 121 -0.15 -14.42 -2.98
C ALA A 121 -0.20 -13.00 -3.57
N MET A 122 0.87 -12.24 -3.38
CA MET A 122 1.03 -10.92 -3.98
C MET A 122 1.24 -11.05 -5.50
N ASN A 123 0.37 -10.46 -6.31
CA ASN A 123 0.58 -10.38 -7.77
C ASN A 123 1.38 -9.11 -8.12
N ILE A 124 2.66 -9.12 -7.76
CA ILE A 124 3.60 -8.00 -7.95
C ILE A 124 3.73 -7.69 -9.45
N SER A 125 3.78 -8.71 -10.31
CA SER A 125 3.87 -8.51 -11.75
C SER A 125 2.68 -7.74 -12.32
N HIS A 126 1.46 -8.09 -11.90
CA HIS A 126 0.25 -7.37 -12.31
C HIS A 126 0.22 -5.93 -11.77
N ALA A 127 0.53 -5.75 -10.48
CA ALA A 127 0.53 -4.42 -9.87
C ALA A 127 1.56 -3.49 -10.54
N CYS A 128 2.79 -3.97 -10.77
CA CYS A 128 3.83 -3.19 -11.44
C CYS A 128 3.45 -2.85 -12.89
N ALA A 129 2.83 -3.77 -13.63
CA ALA A 129 2.32 -3.49 -14.97
C ALA A 129 1.19 -2.44 -14.96
N LYS A 130 0.23 -2.56 -14.02
CA LYS A 130 -0.87 -1.60 -13.85
C LYS A 130 -0.34 -0.19 -13.58
N TYR A 131 0.64 -0.08 -12.68
CA TYR A 131 1.17 1.18 -12.20
C TYR A 131 2.44 1.65 -12.92
N LYS A 132 2.82 0.99 -14.02
CA LYS A 132 3.99 1.32 -14.85
C LYS A 132 5.28 1.45 -14.04
N ILE A 133 5.50 0.51 -13.13
CA ILE A 133 6.68 0.46 -12.27
C ILE A 133 7.82 -0.24 -13.00
N ASP A 134 8.99 0.39 -13.02
CA ASP A 134 10.18 -0.12 -13.69
C ASP A 134 10.76 -1.39 -13.03
N GLU A 135 11.59 -2.10 -13.78
CA GLU A 135 12.16 -3.39 -13.38
C GLU A 135 12.98 -3.32 -12.08
N GLN A 136 13.67 -2.21 -11.82
CA GLN A 136 14.48 -2.06 -10.60
C GLN A 136 13.60 -2.13 -9.35
N LEU A 137 12.54 -1.32 -9.28
CA LEU A 137 11.64 -1.31 -8.12
C LEU A 137 10.82 -2.60 -8.04
N THR A 138 10.41 -3.15 -9.19
CA THR A 138 9.79 -4.48 -9.26
C THR A 138 10.68 -5.55 -8.63
N GLY A 139 11.98 -5.55 -8.94
CA GLY A 139 12.96 -6.47 -8.35
C GLY A 139 13.11 -6.28 -6.84
N ILE A 140 13.13 -5.03 -6.37
CA ILE A 140 13.15 -4.73 -4.92
C ILE A 140 11.91 -5.31 -4.23
N PHE A 141 10.71 -5.17 -4.79
CA PHE A 141 9.50 -5.76 -4.22
C PHE A 141 9.57 -7.29 -4.13
N ARG A 142 10.02 -7.97 -5.20
CA ARG A 142 10.18 -9.43 -5.20
C ARG A 142 11.22 -9.89 -4.17
N ASN A 143 12.36 -9.21 -4.09
CA ASN A 143 13.39 -9.51 -3.11
C ASN A 143 12.89 -9.34 -1.67
N THR A 144 12.15 -8.26 -1.40
CA THR A 144 11.54 -8.01 -0.09
C THR A 144 10.49 -9.06 0.25
N ALA A 145 9.59 -9.37 -0.67
CA ALA A 145 8.58 -10.42 -0.48
C ALA A 145 9.24 -11.79 -0.21
N GLY A 146 10.24 -12.17 -1.00
CA GLY A 146 11.00 -13.40 -0.80
C GLY A 146 11.71 -13.46 0.55
N ARG A 147 12.33 -12.35 0.97
CA ARG A 147 12.98 -12.24 2.29
C ARG A 147 11.99 -12.39 3.44
N LEU A 148 10.78 -11.86 3.31
CA LEU A 148 9.72 -11.91 4.33
C LEU A 148 8.91 -13.22 4.29
N GLY A 149 9.17 -14.11 3.32
CA GLY A 149 8.44 -15.36 3.15
C GLY A 149 7.04 -15.19 2.55
N TYR A 150 6.77 -14.07 1.87
CA TYR A 150 5.48 -13.83 1.21
C TYR A 150 5.44 -14.53 -0.15
N ALA A 151 4.40 -15.34 -0.36
CA ALA A 151 4.09 -15.88 -1.67
C ALA A 151 3.84 -14.72 -2.65
N HIS A 152 4.50 -14.73 -3.80
CA HIS A 152 4.38 -13.67 -4.80
C HIS A 152 4.62 -14.17 -6.22
N LYS A 153 4.03 -13.49 -7.20
CA LYS A 153 4.19 -13.72 -8.64
C LYS A 153 4.25 -12.42 -9.43
#